data_AF-A0A7V4KPM1-F1
#
_entry.id   AF-A0A7V4KPM1-F1
#
_cell.length_a   1.000
_cell.length_b   1.000
_cell.length_c   1.000
_cell.angle_alpha   90.00
_cell.angle_beta   90.00
_cell.angle_gamma   90.00
#
_symmetry.space_group_name_H-M   'P 1'
#
loop_
_entity.id
_entity.type
_entity.pdbx_description
1 polymer ?
#
loop_
_entity_poly.entity_id
_entity_poly.type
_entity_poly.pdbx_seq_one_letter_code
_entity_poly.pdbx_strand_id
1 'polypeptide(L)'
;MSRSLVKCLAVAGLAVAAASPAAAQASAASINASVTVLEVLNVTGVRDLAFGQIQRGGTRTIDALADVAAAGVFSVTASAPVTVAWTLPVQTAAAVPVTFGNWTFAEANDAAGTGATTFTLTGVNSTHNLTTAVTQRFLFVGGQATVPANATLGLQSAVIQVNVAYN
;
A
#
# COMPACT_ATOMS: atom_id res chain seq x y z
N MET A 1 42.14 71.86 -75.48
CA MET A 1 42.54 70.44 -75.35
C MET A 1 41.54 69.60 -76.10
N SER A 2 42.04 68.72 -76.97
CA SER A 2 41.31 67.88 -77.92
C SER A 2 41.03 66.48 -77.37
N ARG A 3 40.12 65.76 -78.05
CA ARG A 3 39.84 64.29 -78.06
C ARG A 3 38.75 63.84 -77.07
N SER A 4 37.59 63.30 -77.47
CA SER A 4 37.19 62.22 -78.40
C SER A 4 36.86 60.90 -77.66
N LEU A 5 35.87 60.18 -78.22
CA LEU A 5 35.44 58.78 -78.04
C LEU A 5 34.20 58.55 -77.14
N VAL A 6 32.99 58.26 -77.66
CA VAL A 6 32.52 57.05 -78.41
C VAL A 6 32.36 55.83 -77.48
N LYS A 7 31.11 55.40 -77.18
CA LYS A 7 30.51 54.08 -77.53
C LYS A 7 29.31 53.64 -76.65
N CYS A 8 28.41 52.91 -77.33
CA CYS A 8 27.63 51.75 -76.88
C CYS A 8 26.42 51.91 -75.93
N LEU A 9 25.23 52.03 -76.55
CA LEU A 9 24.18 50.99 -76.59
C LEU A 9 24.24 49.86 -75.54
N ALA A 10 23.22 49.73 -74.68
CA ALA A 10 22.68 48.46 -74.18
C ALA A 10 21.35 48.67 -73.42
N VAL A 11 20.23 48.13 -73.92
CA VAL A 11 19.56 46.87 -73.53
C VAL A 11 18.37 47.13 -72.59
N ALA A 12 17.18 46.76 -73.07
CA ALA A 12 15.92 46.79 -72.35
C ALA A 12 15.94 45.82 -71.16
N GLY A 13 15.73 46.34 -69.95
CA GLY A 13 15.63 45.56 -68.72
C GLY A 13 14.24 44.95 -68.58
N LEU A 14 14.20 43.62 -68.61
CA LEU A 14 13.04 42.78 -68.34
C LEU A 14 12.59 42.98 -66.87
N ALA A 15 11.31 43.30 -66.65
CA ALA A 15 10.73 43.41 -65.32
C ALA A 15 10.66 42.04 -64.64
N VAL A 16 11.44 41.84 -63.58
CA VAL A 16 11.32 40.68 -62.69
C VAL A 16 10.39 41.07 -61.54
N ALA A 17 9.16 40.54 -61.56
CA ALA A 17 8.26 40.63 -60.41
C ALA A 17 8.88 39.87 -59.23
N ALA A 18 9.30 40.61 -58.21
CA ALA A 18 9.76 40.03 -56.95
C ALA A 18 8.56 39.40 -56.23
N ALA A 19 8.32 38.11 -56.45
CA ALA A 19 7.47 37.33 -55.56
C ALA A 19 8.19 37.25 -54.20
N SER A 20 7.68 37.96 -53.21
CA SER A 20 8.13 37.80 -51.82
C SER A 20 7.90 36.36 -51.38
N PRO A 21 8.90 35.64 -50.83
CA PRO A 21 8.63 34.33 -50.24
C PRO A 21 7.71 34.54 -49.04
N ALA A 22 6.54 33.92 -49.05
CA ALA A 22 5.74 33.78 -47.84
C ALA A 22 6.57 32.95 -46.86
N ALA A 23 7.16 33.60 -45.84
CA ALA A 23 7.83 32.89 -44.77
C ALA A 23 6.79 32.00 -44.09
N ALA A 24 6.91 30.68 -44.26
CA ALA A 24 6.07 29.72 -43.60
C ALA A 24 6.24 29.91 -42.08
N GLN A 25 5.21 30.42 -41.41
CA GLN A 25 5.19 30.53 -39.96
C GLN A 25 5.00 29.13 -39.38
N ALA A 26 6.06 28.54 -38.84
CA ALA A 26 5.96 27.29 -38.11
C ALA A 26 5.18 27.55 -36.81
N SER A 27 3.97 27.00 -36.70
CA SER A 27 3.26 26.95 -35.41
C SER A 27 3.87 25.84 -34.56
N ALA A 28 4.52 26.22 -33.46
CA ALA A 28 4.94 25.28 -32.44
C ALA A 28 3.79 25.02 -31.48
N ALA A 29 3.31 23.79 -31.43
CA ALA A 29 2.36 23.31 -30.43
C ALA A 29 3.08 22.34 -29.49
N SER A 30 3.01 22.58 -28.19
CA SER A 30 3.58 21.70 -27.15
C SER A 30 2.47 21.15 -26.27
N ILE A 31 2.52 19.86 -25.96
CA ILE A 31 1.65 19.22 -24.97
C ILE A 31 2.52 18.84 -23.77
N ASN A 32 2.17 19.33 -22.60
CA ASN A 32 2.76 18.86 -21.34
C ASN A 32 1.88 17.72 -20.82
N ALA A 33 2.39 16.49 -20.85
CA ALA A 33 1.75 15.36 -20.19
C ALA A 33 2.32 15.22 -18.77
N SER A 34 1.45 15.23 -17.76
CA SER A 34 1.81 14.93 -16.37
C SER A 34 1.17 13.62 -15.93
N VAL A 35 1.95 12.78 -15.25
CA VAL A 35 1.47 11.59 -14.53
C VAL A 35 1.67 11.85 -13.04
N THR A 36 0.62 11.65 -12.26
CA THR A 36 0.69 11.61 -10.80
C THR A 36 0.55 10.15 -10.37
N VAL A 37 1.55 9.63 -9.64
CA VAL A 37 1.46 8.29 -9.04
C VAL A 37 0.62 8.41 -7.77
N LEU A 38 -0.46 7.61 -7.67
CA LEU A 38 -1.20 7.50 -6.42
C LEU A 38 -0.34 6.77 -5.39
N GLU A 39 -0.43 7.22 -4.15
CA GLU A 39 0.28 6.67 -2.98
C GLU A 39 0.15 5.14 -2.92
N VAL A 40 1.28 4.46 -2.67
CA VAL A 40 1.34 2.99 -2.67
C VAL A 40 0.94 2.47 -1.30
N LEU A 41 -0.16 1.74 -1.24
CA LEU A 41 -0.62 0.99 -0.07
C LEU A 41 -0.68 -0.50 -0.41
N ASN A 42 0.12 -1.30 0.29
CA ASN A 42 0.08 -2.76 0.21
C ASN A 42 -0.16 -3.36 1.58
N VAL A 43 -1.10 -4.31 1.64
CA VAL A 43 -1.44 -5.07 2.85
C VAL A 43 -1.37 -6.54 2.50
N THR A 44 -0.63 -7.32 3.29
CA THR A 44 -0.45 -8.76 3.02
C THR A 44 -0.58 -9.54 4.32
N GLY A 45 -1.37 -10.63 4.28
CA GLY A 45 -1.36 -11.65 5.32
C GLY A 45 -0.11 -12.51 5.17
N VAL A 46 0.78 -12.49 6.15
CA VAL A 46 2.07 -13.19 6.11
C VAL A 46 1.97 -14.56 6.77
N ARG A 47 1.22 -14.65 7.88
CA ARG A 47 1.02 -15.89 8.63
C ARG A 47 -0.30 -15.86 9.40
N ASP A 48 -0.97 -17.00 9.45
CA ASP A 48 -2.17 -17.18 10.28
C ASP A 48 -1.82 -17.37 11.75
N LEU A 49 -2.67 -16.85 12.64
CA LEU A 49 -2.60 -17.16 14.08
C LEU A 49 -3.02 -18.62 14.30
N ALA A 50 -2.08 -19.46 14.72
CA ALA A 50 -2.30 -20.89 14.89
C ALA A 50 -2.15 -21.32 16.34
N PHE A 51 -3.27 -21.66 16.98
CA PHE A 51 -3.27 -22.22 18.33
C PHE A 51 -2.85 -23.70 18.35
N GLY A 52 -2.74 -24.36 17.20
CA GLY A 52 -2.44 -25.80 17.11
C GLY A 52 -3.52 -26.66 17.78
N GLN A 53 -3.12 -27.79 18.36
CA GLN A 53 -4.04 -28.70 19.03
C GLN A 53 -4.40 -28.21 20.44
N ILE A 54 -5.68 -28.16 20.75
CA ILE A 54 -6.22 -27.84 22.07
C ILE A 54 -7.17 -28.97 22.48
N GLN A 55 -6.99 -29.49 23.70
CA GLN A 55 -7.89 -30.51 24.24
C GLN A 55 -9.28 -29.91 24.52
N ARG A 56 -10.32 -30.75 24.47
CA ARG A 56 -11.68 -30.30 24.87
C ARG A 56 -11.68 -29.87 26.34
N GLY A 57 -12.32 -28.74 26.62
CA GLY A 57 -12.27 -28.07 27.93
C GLY A 57 -10.97 -27.30 28.17
N GLY A 58 -10.02 -27.36 27.23
CA GLY A 58 -8.75 -26.67 27.30
C GLY A 58 -8.82 -25.23 26.81
N THR A 59 -7.85 -24.46 27.25
CA THR A 59 -7.59 -23.09 26.78
C THR A 59 -6.13 -22.99 26.38
N ARG A 60 -5.85 -22.26 25.30
CA ARG A 60 -4.50 -21.94 24.88
C ARG A 60 -4.37 -20.45 24.58
N THR A 61 -3.28 -19.87 25.06
CA THR A 61 -2.90 -18.48 24.80
C THR A 61 -1.67 -18.47 23.90
N ILE A 62 -1.64 -17.53 22.96
CA ILE A 62 -0.50 -17.18 22.13
C ILE A 62 -0.30 -15.68 22.30
N ASP A 63 0.83 -15.25 22.83
CA ASP A 63 1.15 -13.83 22.96
C ASP A 63 1.76 -13.29 21.65
N ALA A 64 1.33 -12.11 21.21
CA ALA A 64 1.77 -11.52 19.94
C ALA A 64 3.29 -11.31 19.86
N LEU A 65 3.96 -11.08 21.01
CA LEU A 65 5.37 -10.76 21.09
C LEU A 65 6.20 -11.90 21.69
N ALA A 66 5.72 -12.59 22.71
CA ALA A 66 6.46 -13.71 23.30
C ALA A 66 6.41 -14.96 22.40
N ASP A 67 5.33 -15.14 21.64
CA ASP A 67 5.09 -16.32 20.80
C ASP A 67 5.07 -15.96 19.30
N VAL A 68 5.97 -15.08 18.84
CA VAL A 68 5.99 -14.56 17.46
C VAL A 68 5.79 -15.65 16.42
N ALA A 69 6.44 -16.81 16.55
CA ALA A 69 6.35 -17.91 15.60
C ALA A 69 4.94 -18.50 15.42
N ALA A 70 4.07 -18.40 16.44
CA ALA A 70 2.69 -18.88 16.41
C ALA A 70 1.67 -17.74 16.25
N ALA A 71 2.08 -16.48 16.46
CA ALA A 71 1.27 -15.30 16.25
C ALA A 71 0.89 -15.12 14.77
N GLY A 72 -0.29 -14.53 14.55
CA GLY A 72 -0.71 -14.08 13.22
C GLY A 72 0.07 -12.84 12.82
N VAL A 73 0.42 -12.73 11.54
CA VAL A 73 1.26 -11.63 11.04
C VAL A 73 0.67 -11.04 9.77
N PHE A 74 0.61 -9.72 9.75
CA PHE A 74 0.28 -8.92 8.58
C PHE A 74 1.44 -7.97 8.29
N SER A 75 1.70 -7.67 7.02
CA SER A 75 2.62 -6.61 6.62
C SER A 75 1.86 -5.48 5.95
N VAL A 76 2.17 -4.25 6.34
CA VAL A 76 1.63 -3.02 5.77
C VAL A 76 2.79 -2.19 5.22
N THR A 77 2.72 -1.82 3.95
CA THR A 77 3.62 -0.87 3.30
C THR A 77 2.79 0.30 2.81
N ALA A 78 3.11 1.52 3.26
CA ALA A 78 2.38 2.73 2.91
C ALA A 78 3.32 3.94 2.76
N SER A 79 3.15 4.75 1.71
CA SER A 79 3.93 5.98 1.51
C SER A 79 3.55 7.15 2.42
N ALA A 80 2.47 7.03 3.18
CA ALA A 80 1.94 8.04 4.09
C ALA A 80 1.35 7.36 5.35
N PRO A 81 1.06 8.10 6.43
CA PRO A 81 0.39 7.55 7.61
C PRO A 81 -0.95 6.88 7.27
N VAL A 82 -1.25 5.78 7.96
CA VAL A 82 -2.46 4.97 7.72
C VAL A 82 -3.16 4.60 9.03
N THR A 83 -4.46 4.30 8.94
CA THR A 83 -5.26 3.71 10.00
C THR A 83 -5.49 2.26 9.63
N VAL A 84 -5.22 1.38 10.58
CA VAL A 84 -5.49 -0.05 10.51
C VAL A 84 -6.74 -0.35 11.34
N ALA A 85 -7.83 -0.68 10.68
CA ALA A 85 -9.06 -1.16 11.30
C ALA A 85 -9.04 -2.69 11.42
N TRP A 86 -9.35 -3.18 12.61
CA TRP A 86 -9.38 -4.59 12.97
C TRP A 86 -10.81 -5.03 13.26
N THR A 87 -11.19 -6.19 12.74
CA THR A 87 -12.35 -6.95 13.20
C THR A 87 -11.89 -8.31 13.68
N LEU A 88 -12.04 -8.55 14.98
CA LEU A 88 -11.60 -9.75 15.67
C LEU A 88 -12.77 -10.72 15.84
N PRO A 89 -12.59 -12.01 15.55
CA PRO A 89 -13.64 -12.99 15.79
C PRO A 89 -13.81 -13.21 17.30
N VAL A 90 -15.05 -13.42 17.75
CA VAL A 90 -15.32 -13.84 19.14
C VAL A 90 -15.51 -15.35 19.25
N GLN A 91 -15.87 -16.00 18.15
CA GLN A 91 -16.12 -17.43 18.12
C GLN A 91 -16.05 -17.99 16.69
N THR A 92 -15.94 -19.31 16.57
CA THR A 92 -16.06 -20.02 15.29
C THR A 92 -17.52 -20.21 14.88
N ALA A 93 -17.77 -20.54 13.61
CA ALA A 93 -19.13 -20.77 13.09
C ALA A 93 -19.69 -22.18 13.38
N ALA A 94 -19.09 -22.93 14.32
CA ALA A 94 -19.50 -24.29 14.65
C ALA A 94 -20.72 -24.31 15.60
N ALA A 95 -21.46 -25.43 15.62
CA ALA A 95 -22.61 -25.61 16.51
C ALA A 95 -22.22 -25.56 18.01
N VAL A 96 -21.03 -26.05 18.35
CA VAL A 96 -20.38 -25.83 19.65
C VAL A 96 -19.08 -25.08 19.38
N PRO A 97 -19.11 -23.74 19.47
CA PRO A 97 -18.03 -22.92 18.94
C PRO A 97 -16.85 -22.81 19.91
N VAL A 98 -15.65 -22.75 19.35
CA VAL A 98 -14.45 -22.28 20.07
C VAL A 98 -14.57 -20.77 20.23
N THR A 99 -14.33 -20.28 21.44
CA THR A 99 -14.38 -18.84 21.74
C THR A 99 -12.98 -18.24 21.73
N PHE A 100 -12.88 -17.01 21.27
CA PHE A 100 -11.63 -16.25 21.21
C PHE A 100 -11.71 -14.97 22.05
N GLY A 101 -10.59 -14.59 22.64
CA GLY A 101 -10.51 -13.40 23.49
C GLY A 101 -9.09 -13.07 23.91
N ASN A 102 -8.93 -12.17 24.88
CA ASN A 102 -7.64 -11.76 25.44
C ASN A 102 -6.60 -11.44 24.37
N TRP A 103 -7.02 -10.68 23.35
CA TRP A 103 -6.20 -10.34 22.21
C TRP A 103 -5.01 -9.47 22.62
N THR A 104 -3.84 -9.81 22.09
CA THR A 104 -2.58 -9.07 22.28
C THR A 104 -2.09 -8.59 20.93
N PHE A 105 -1.47 -7.42 20.88
CA PHE A 105 -0.98 -6.84 19.64
C PHE A 105 0.41 -6.25 19.80
N ALA A 106 1.21 -6.39 18.75
CA ALA A 106 2.51 -5.77 18.66
C ALA A 106 2.81 -5.34 17.22
N GLU A 107 3.74 -4.42 17.04
CA GLU A 107 4.21 -4.00 15.73
C GLU A 107 5.74 -3.91 15.69
N ALA A 108 6.36 -4.23 14.54
CA ALA A 108 7.81 -4.20 14.37
C ALA A 108 8.23 -3.83 12.94
N ASN A 109 9.51 -3.50 12.75
CA ASN A 109 10.07 -3.17 11.42
C ASN A 109 10.38 -4.43 10.59
N ASP A 110 10.34 -5.61 11.21
CA ASP A 110 10.70 -6.89 10.58
C ASP A 110 9.75 -8.01 11.00
N ALA A 111 9.72 -9.08 10.21
CA ALA A 111 8.86 -10.24 10.43
C ALA A 111 9.26 -11.12 11.64
N ALA A 112 10.45 -10.91 12.21
CA ALA A 112 10.91 -11.65 13.39
C ALA A 112 10.45 -10.98 14.70
N GLY A 113 9.87 -9.78 14.63
CA GLY A 113 9.37 -9.07 15.82
C GLY A 113 10.47 -8.39 16.63
N THR A 114 11.65 -8.15 16.05
CA THR A 114 12.76 -7.56 16.78
C THR A 114 12.45 -6.12 17.17
N GLY A 115 12.58 -5.79 18.46
CA GLY A 115 12.28 -4.45 18.96
C GLY A 115 10.81 -4.05 18.81
N ALA A 116 9.90 -5.04 18.73
CA ALA A 116 8.49 -4.75 18.59
C ALA A 116 7.93 -3.96 19.78
N THR A 117 6.95 -3.11 19.49
CA THR A 117 6.20 -2.34 20.49
C THR A 117 4.79 -2.88 20.58
N THR A 118 4.31 -3.10 21.81
CA THR A 118 2.92 -3.51 22.04
C THR A 118 1.97 -2.33 21.89
N PHE A 119 0.76 -2.62 21.43
CA PHE A 119 -0.34 -1.67 21.43
C PHE A 119 -1.62 -2.36 21.89
N THR A 120 -2.64 -1.57 22.21
CA THR A 120 -3.92 -2.09 22.71
C THR A 120 -5.05 -1.65 21.80
N LEU A 121 -6.00 -2.56 21.58
CA LEU A 121 -7.26 -2.31 20.91
C LEU A 121 -8.39 -2.43 21.92
N THR A 122 -9.42 -1.60 21.80
CA THR A 122 -10.55 -1.57 22.73
C THR A 122 -11.77 -2.23 22.10
N GLY A 123 -11.91 -3.53 22.37
CA GLY A 123 -13.00 -4.35 21.84
C GLY A 123 -12.65 -5.05 20.53
N VAL A 124 -13.67 -5.65 19.91
CA VAL A 124 -13.52 -6.52 18.74
C VAL A 124 -13.49 -5.77 17.41
N ASN A 125 -13.93 -4.51 17.41
CA ASN A 125 -13.79 -3.58 16.30
C ASN A 125 -13.00 -2.39 16.79
N SER A 126 -11.82 -2.16 16.24
CA SER A 126 -10.91 -1.12 16.75
C SER A 126 -9.96 -0.66 15.68
N THR A 127 -9.39 0.52 15.88
CA THR A 127 -8.42 1.13 14.96
C THR A 127 -7.08 1.34 15.66
N HIS A 128 -6.00 1.17 14.90
CA HIS A 128 -4.64 1.52 15.30
C HIS A 128 -4.00 2.39 14.23
N ASN A 129 -3.32 3.46 14.63
CA ASN A 129 -2.72 4.42 13.70
C ASN A 129 -1.24 4.16 13.53
N LEU A 130 -0.80 4.00 12.28
CA LEU A 130 0.60 4.00 11.90
C LEU A 130 0.98 5.43 11.48
N THR A 131 1.42 6.23 12.45
CA THR A 131 1.52 7.70 12.34
C THR A 131 2.74 8.20 11.56
N THR A 132 3.70 7.34 11.25
CA THR A 132 4.86 7.66 10.40
C THR A 132 4.70 7.01 9.05
N ALA A 133 5.10 7.68 7.97
CA ALA A 133 5.21 7.03 6.66
C ALA A 133 6.00 5.71 6.81
N VAL A 134 5.36 4.60 6.48
CA VAL A 134 5.86 3.24 6.77
C VAL A 134 6.26 2.57 5.48
N THR A 135 7.57 2.54 5.21
CA THR A 135 8.12 1.74 4.09
C THR A 135 7.74 0.27 4.24
N GLN A 136 7.74 -0.26 5.47
CA GLN A 136 7.10 -1.53 5.84
C GLN A 136 6.89 -1.59 7.36
N ARG A 137 5.78 -2.17 7.79
CA ARG A 137 5.45 -2.44 9.19
C ARG A 137 4.85 -3.84 9.29
N PHE A 138 5.30 -4.62 10.24
CA PHE A 138 4.70 -5.91 10.57
C PHE A 138 3.81 -5.74 11.79
N LEU A 139 2.59 -6.27 11.70
CA LEU A 139 1.58 -6.26 12.75
C LEU A 139 1.38 -7.70 13.22
N PHE A 140 1.57 -7.92 14.50
CA PHE A 140 1.46 -9.22 15.15
C PHE A 140 0.18 -9.25 15.97
N VAL A 141 -0.57 -10.35 15.84
CA VAL A 141 -1.77 -10.61 16.63
C VAL A 141 -1.64 -11.96 17.34
N GLY A 142 -1.85 -11.91 18.65
CA GLY A 142 -1.97 -13.06 19.53
C GLY A 142 -3.32 -13.00 20.24
N GLY A 143 -3.68 -14.07 20.95
CA GLY A 143 -4.91 -14.11 21.71
C GLY A 143 -5.06 -15.42 22.46
N GLN A 144 -6.29 -15.69 22.89
CA GLN A 144 -6.66 -16.90 23.58
C GLN A 144 -7.76 -17.62 22.80
N ALA A 145 -7.66 -18.95 22.71
CA ALA A 145 -8.70 -19.83 22.23
C ALA A 145 -9.14 -20.79 23.34
N THR A 146 -10.44 -20.88 23.58
CA THR A 146 -11.04 -21.80 24.57
C THR A 146 -11.95 -22.78 23.86
N VAL A 147 -11.68 -24.07 24.03
CA VAL A 147 -12.45 -25.15 23.42
C VAL A 147 -13.44 -25.71 24.45
N PRO A 148 -14.74 -25.67 24.19
CA PRO A 148 -15.73 -26.30 25.08
C PRO A 148 -15.49 -27.81 25.25
N ALA A 149 -15.87 -28.35 26.42
CA ALA A 149 -15.71 -29.78 26.74
C ALA A 149 -16.47 -30.71 25.77
N ASN A 150 -17.53 -30.20 25.16
CA ASN A 150 -18.40 -30.88 24.21
C ASN A 150 -18.20 -30.41 22.75
N ALA A 151 -17.10 -29.71 22.44
CA ALA A 151 -16.82 -29.25 21.09
C ALA A 151 -16.67 -30.42 20.10
N THR A 152 -17.13 -30.22 18.87
CA THR A 152 -16.91 -31.14 17.75
C THR A 152 -15.42 -31.20 17.43
N LEU A 153 -14.88 -32.42 17.29
CA LEU A 153 -13.50 -32.63 16.87
C LEU A 153 -13.33 -32.20 15.41
N GLY A 154 -12.21 -31.55 15.12
CA GLY A 154 -11.89 -31.10 13.76
C GLY A 154 -11.24 -29.74 13.76
N LEU A 155 -10.83 -29.30 12.56
CA LEU A 155 -10.33 -27.95 12.36
C LEU A 155 -11.48 -26.96 12.56
N GLN A 156 -11.29 -26.01 13.47
CA GLN A 156 -12.18 -24.86 13.59
C GLN A 156 -11.40 -23.59 13.28
N SER A 157 -11.98 -22.70 12.48
CA SER A 157 -11.37 -21.45 12.06
C SER A 157 -12.34 -20.29 12.19
N ALA A 158 -11.78 -19.10 12.31
CA ALA A 158 -12.47 -17.82 12.23
C ALA A 158 -11.53 -16.81 11.58
N VAL A 159 -12.08 -15.71 11.05
CA VAL A 159 -11.32 -14.72 10.28
C VAL A 159 -11.05 -13.50 11.15
N ILE A 160 -9.77 -13.11 11.21
CA ILE A 160 -9.37 -11.76 11.63
C ILE A 160 -9.34 -10.91 10.38
N GLN A 161 -10.11 -9.82 10.36
CA GLN A 161 -10.14 -8.90 9.24
C GLN A 161 -9.29 -7.67 9.54
N VAL A 162 -8.45 -7.28 8.58
CA VAL A 162 -7.61 -6.09 8.64
C VAL A 162 -7.90 -5.22 7.43
N ASN A 163 -8.39 -4.02 7.67
CA ASN A 163 -8.64 -3.00 6.66
C ASN A 163 -7.69 -1.84 6.91
N VAL A 164 -6.96 -1.41 5.88
CA VAL A 164 -6.02 -0.29 5.99
C VAL A 164 -6.43 0.82 5.04
N ALA A 165 -6.42 2.05 5.51
CA ALA A 165 -6.71 3.24 4.73
C ALA A 165 -5.72 4.35 5.08
N TYR A 166 -5.44 5.25 4.13
CA TYR A 166 -4.71 6.49 4.41
C TYR A 166 -5.50 7.38 5.37
N ASN A 167 -4.75 8.08 6.23
CA ASN A 167 -5.28 9.04 7.19
C ASN A 167 -5.62 10.39 6.55
#